data_AF-A0A7S2RLN9-F1
#
_entry.id   AF-A0A7S2RLN9-F1
#
_cell.length_a   1.000
_cell.length_b   1.000
_cell.length_c   1.000
_cell.angle_alpha   90.00
_cell.angle_beta   90.00
_cell.angle_gamma   90.00
#
_symmetry.space_group_name_H-M   'P 1'
#
loop_
_entity.id
_entity.type
_entity.pdbx_description
1 polymer ?
#
loop_
_entity_poly.entity_id
_entity_poly.type
_entity_poly.pdbx_seq_one_letter_code
_entity_poly.pdbx_strand_id
1 'polypeptide(L)'
;FRLFTSHSFHNELDPSTVPEIMRTNMCNVVLMLKSLGINDLLNFDFMDSPPAETLIRSLEQLYALGALNDRGELTKLGRRMAEFPLDPMLSKSIIASEKYKCVKE
;
A
#
# COMPACT_ATOMS: atom_id res chain seq x y z
N PHE A 1 6.93 -35.81 -2.88
CA PHE A 1 5.60 -36.32 -2.47
C PHE A 1 4.66 -35.14 -2.29
N ARG A 2 3.49 -35.12 -2.95
CA ARG A 2 2.41 -34.14 -2.71
C ARG A 2 1.49 -34.73 -1.63
N LEU A 3 1.10 -33.93 -0.63
CA LEU A 3 0.33 -34.39 0.53
C LEU A 3 -1.21 -34.38 0.29
N PHE A 4 -1.65 -34.33 -0.96
CA PHE A 4 -3.07 -34.23 -1.36
C PHE A 4 -3.41 -35.20 -2.49
N THR A 5 -4.70 -35.51 -2.65
CA THR A 5 -5.17 -36.47 -3.67
C THR A 5 -5.16 -35.87 -5.08
N SER A 6 -5.07 -36.72 -6.11
CA SER A 6 -5.17 -36.27 -7.50
C SER A 6 -6.53 -35.62 -7.79
N HIS A 7 -7.61 -36.07 -7.12
CA HIS A 7 -8.93 -35.46 -7.22
C HIS A 7 -8.92 -34.01 -6.71
N SER A 8 -8.37 -33.78 -5.51
CA SER A 8 -8.23 -32.44 -4.92
C SER A 8 -7.42 -31.49 -5.83
N PHE A 9 -6.37 -32.01 -6.48
CA PHE A 9 -5.57 -31.20 -7.41
C PHE A 9 -6.35 -30.72 -8.64
N HIS A 10 -7.25 -31.55 -9.18
CA HIS A 10 -8.00 -31.22 -10.39
C HIS A 10 -9.32 -30.50 -10.14
N ASN A 11 -9.94 -30.72 -8.98
CA ASN A 11 -11.31 -30.29 -8.73
C ASN A 11 -11.45 -29.28 -7.59
N GLU A 12 -10.47 -29.16 -6.68
CA GLU A 12 -10.58 -28.31 -5.48
C GLU A 12 -9.62 -27.12 -5.46
N LEU A 13 -8.49 -27.21 -6.19
CA LEU A 13 -7.51 -26.14 -6.25
C LEU A 13 -7.78 -25.20 -7.41
N ASP A 14 -7.71 -23.89 -7.12
CA ASP A 14 -7.75 -22.88 -8.17
C ASP A 14 -6.56 -23.05 -9.13
N PRO A 15 -6.79 -22.89 -10.46
CA PRO A 15 -5.74 -23.04 -11.46
C PRO A 15 -4.67 -21.93 -11.37
N SER A 16 -5.02 -20.79 -10.79
CA SER A 16 -4.14 -19.63 -10.63
C SER A 16 -4.45 -18.89 -9.34
N THR A 17 -3.42 -18.32 -8.72
CA THR A 17 -3.59 -17.47 -7.53
C THR A 17 -4.14 -16.11 -7.90
N VAL A 18 -5.03 -15.56 -7.06
CA VAL A 18 -5.52 -14.18 -7.19
C VAL A 18 -4.34 -13.18 -7.14
N PRO A 19 -4.34 -12.14 -8.01
CA PRO A 19 -3.30 -11.12 -8.02
C PRO A 19 -3.07 -10.47 -6.65
N GLU A 20 -1.82 -10.09 -6.36
CA GLU A 20 -1.45 -9.48 -5.08
C GLU A 20 -2.14 -8.13 -4.85
N ILE A 21 -2.28 -7.33 -5.91
CA ILE A 21 -2.93 -6.01 -5.90
C ILE A 21 -4.39 -6.06 -5.42
N MET A 22 -5.04 -7.22 -5.52
CA MET A 22 -6.41 -7.45 -5.04
C MET A 22 -6.47 -8.01 -3.61
N ARG A 23 -5.33 -8.44 -3.03
CA ARG A 23 -5.26 -9.13 -1.73
C ARG A 23 -4.62 -8.31 -0.62
N THR A 24 -3.82 -7.29 -0.93
CA THR A 24 -3.00 -6.57 0.06
C THR A 24 -3.43 -5.12 0.28
N ASN A 25 -2.98 -4.52 1.39
CA ASN A 25 -3.15 -3.08 1.62
C ASN A 25 -2.34 -2.28 0.60
N MET A 26 -2.99 -1.33 -0.07
CA MET A 26 -2.40 -0.53 -1.14
C MET A 26 -1.73 0.76 -0.65
N CYS A 27 -1.70 1.04 0.65
CA CYS A 27 -1.12 2.27 1.22
C CYS A 27 0.31 2.55 0.74
N ASN A 28 1.18 1.54 0.72
CA ASN A 28 2.57 1.72 0.29
C ASN A 28 2.64 2.00 -1.23
N VAL A 29 1.86 1.26 -2.03
CA VAL A 29 1.80 1.44 -3.49
C VAL A 29 1.23 2.82 -3.83
N VAL A 30 0.16 3.26 -3.17
CA VAL A 30 -0.45 4.59 -3.37
C VAL A 30 0.53 5.70 -3.00
N LEU A 31 1.27 5.55 -1.89
CA LEU A 31 2.30 6.50 -1.49
C LEU A 31 3.42 6.60 -2.54
N MET A 32 3.87 5.46 -3.07
CA MET A 32 4.88 5.38 -4.12
C MET A 32 4.40 5.99 -5.45
N LEU A 33 3.17 5.68 -5.89
CA LEU A 33 2.59 6.26 -7.11
C LEU A 33 2.46 7.79 -6.98
N LYS A 34 2.05 8.27 -5.81
CA LYS A 34 1.97 9.71 -5.52
C LYS A 34 3.34 10.38 -5.44
N SER A 35 4.38 9.69 -4.94
CA SER A 35 5.75 10.23 -4.93
C SER A 35 6.35 10.33 -6.33
N LEU A 36 5.94 9.44 -7.25
CA LEU A 36 6.28 9.49 -8.67
C LEU A 36 5.53 10.60 -9.44
N GLY A 37 4.57 11.28 -8.81
CA GLY A 37 3.78 12.36 -9.43
C GLY A 37 2.52 11.89 -10.15
N ILE A 38 2.11 10.64 -9.97
CA ILE A 38 0.87 10.11 -10.55
C ILE A 38 -0.29 10.56 -9.66
N ASN A 39 -1.06 11.53 -10.15
CA ASN A 39 -2.17 12.11 -9.40
C ASN A 39 -3.49 11.38 -9.63
N ASP A 40 -3.70 10.90 -10.84
CA ASP A 40 -4.89 10.18 -11.26
C ASP A 40 -4.69 8.67 -11.10
N LEU A 41 -5.04 8.17 -9.92
CA LEU A 41 -4.94 6.75 -9.59
C LEU A 41 -6.13 5.94 -10.15
N LEU A 42 -7.24 6.60 -10.51
CA LEU A 42 -8.43 5.91 -11.01
C LEU A 42 -8.29 5.57 -12.49
N ASN A 43 -7.64 6.43 -13.28
CA ASN A 43 -7.32 6.18 -14.68
C ASN A 43 -5.89 5.65 -14.88
N PHE A 44 -5.21 5.23 -13.82
CA PHE A 44 -3.89 4.61 -13.95
C PHE A 44 -4.04 3.22 -14.58
N ASP A 45 -3.16 2.92 -15.55
CA ASP A 45 -3.19 1.69 -16.32
C ASP A 45 -2.61 0.52 -15.52
N PHE A 46 -3.41 -0.01 -14.59
CA PHE A 46 -3.08 -1.22 -13.86
C PHE A 46 -3.31 -2.45 -14.75
N MET A 47 -2.39 -3.42 -14.72
CA MET A 47 -2.59 -4.72 -15.39
C MET A 47 -3.88 -5.43 -14.93
N ASP A 48 -4.14 -5.37 -13.63
CA ASP A 48 -5.39 -5.79 -13.01
C ASP A 48 -5.84 -4.66 -12.08
N SER A 49 -6.93 -3.97 -12.42
CA SER A 49 -7.39 -2.82 -11.64
C SER A 49 -7.84 -3.24 -10.24
N PRO A 50 -7.32 -2.59 -9.17
CA PRO A 50 -7.79 -2.86 -7.82
C PRO A 50 -9.23 -2.34 -7.62
N PRO A 51 -9.98 -2.89 -6.66
CA PRO A 51 -11.27 -2.32 -6.28
C PRO A 51 -11.14 -0.86 -5.83
N ALA A 52 -12.05 0.00 -6.30
CA ALA A 52 -12.05 1.42 -5.95
C ALA A 52 -12.12 1.66 -4.43
N GLU A 53 -12.83 0.80 -3.70
CA GLU A 53 -12.91 0.86 -2.23
C GLU A 53 -11.53 0.73 -1.57
N THR A 54 -10.68 -0.18 -2.05
CA THR A 54 -9.32 -0.38 -1.51
C THR A 54 -8.44 0.84 -1.75
N LEU A 55 -8.57 1.48 -2.92
CA LEU A 55 -7.87 2.73 -3.24
C LEU A 55 -8.33 3.86 -2.31
N ILE A 56 -9.63 4.02 -2.12
CA ILE A 56 -10.22 5.06 -1.25
C ILE A 56 -9.74 4.86 0.19
N ARG A 57 -9.83 3.64 0.73
CA ARG A 57 -9.36 3.33 2.09
C ARG A 57 -7.88 3.63 2.28
N SER A 58 -7.06 3.37 1.25
CA SER A 58 -5.62 3.66 1.28
C SER A 58 -5.34 5.16 1.28
N LEU A 59 -6.09 5.94 0.50
CA LEU A 59 -6.00 7.41 0.50
C LEU A 59 -6.43 8.00 1.84
N GLU A 60 -7.53 7.51 2.42
CA GLU A 60 -8.01 7.92 3.75
C GLU A 60 -6.98 7.62 4.84
N GLN A 61 -6.37 6.44 4.79
CA GLN A 61 -5.32 6.05 5.74
C GLN A 61 -4.08 6.95 5.62
N LEU A 62 -3.63 7.25 4.39
CA LEU A 62 -2.51 8.17 4.17
C LEU A 62 -2.84 9.61 4.59
N TYR A 63 -4.08 10.05 4.39
CA TYR A 63 -4.56 11.35 4.88
C TYR A 63 -4.57 11.40 6.42
N ALA A 64 -5.10 10.38 7.10
CA ALA A 64 -5.07 10.27 8.56
C ALA A 64 -3.63 10.22 9.13
N LEU A 65 -2.70 9.64 8.37
CA LEU A 65 -1.28 9.66 8.72
C LEU A 65 -0.62 11.03 8.52
N GLY A 66 -1.23 11.95 7.78
CA GLY A 66 -0.67 13.26 7.43
C GLY A 66 0.30 13.21 6.24
N ALA A 67 0.32 12.10 5.50
CA ALA A 67 1.12 11.95 4.30
C ALA A 67 0.52 12.72 3.11
N LEU A 68 -0.80 12.89 3.09
CA LEU A 68 -1.55 13.65 2.07
C LEU A 68 -2.19 14.90 2.69
N ASN A 69 -2.37 15.94 1.87
CA ASN A 69 -3.15 17.14 2.22
C ASN A 69 -4.63 17.01 1.78
N ASP A 70 -5.46 18.02 2.11
CA ASP A 70 -6.89 18.08 1.73
C ASP A 70 -7.13 18.07 0.20
N ARG A 71 -6.08 18.36 -0.59
CA ARG A 71 -6.11 18.34 -2.05
C ARG A 71 -5.65 17.00 -2.64
N GLY A 72 -5.28 16.03 -1.81
CA GLY A 72 -4.76 14.73 -2.24
C GLY A 72 -3.33 14.76 -2.79
N GLU A 73 -2.57 15.80 -2.43
CA GLU A 73 -1.16 15.97 -2.79
C GLU A 73 -0.25 15.53 -1.64
N LEU A 74 0.96 15.09 -1.99
CA LEU A 74 1.95 14.59 -1.04
C LEU A 74 2.55 15.73 -0.19
N THR A 75 2.46 15.60 1.13
CA THR A 75 3.04 16.57 2.08
C THR A 75 4.56 16.39 2.22
N LYS A 76 5.24 17.31 2.91
CA LYS A 76 6.67 17.14 3.27
C LYS A 76 6.91 15.87 4.10
N LEU A 77 5.95 15.52 4.97
CA LEU A 77 5.99 14.30 5.77
C LEU A 77 5.76 13.07 4.88
N GLY A 78 4.78 13.11 3.97
CA GLY A 78 4.56 12.03 3.01
C GLY A 78 5.77 11.75 2.10
N ARG A 79 6.48 12.79 1.66
CA ARG A 79 7.73 12.64 0.90
C ARG A 79 8.81 11.92 1.69
N ARG A 80 9.05 12.31 2.95
CA ARG A 80 9.99 11.61 3.83
C ARG A 80 9.56 10.16 4.06
N MET A 81 8.26 9.90 4.22
CA MET A 81 7.75 8.54 4.40
C MET A 81 8.02 7.66 3.17
N ALA A 82 7.95 8.20 1.96
CA ALA A 82 8.22 7.49 0.71
C ALA A 82 9.71 7.13 0.52
N GLU A 83 10.63 7.74 1.28
CA GLU A 83 12.07 7.38 1.25
C GLU A 83 12.37 6.10 2.03
N PHE A 84 11.46 5.67 2.93
CA PHE A 84 11.64 4.47 3.73
C PHE A 84 10.99 3.25 3.06
N PRO A 85 11.68 2.09 2.99
CA PRO A 85 11.13 0.85 2.45
C PRO A 85 10.26 0.12 3.50
N LEU A 86 9.39 0.85 4.20
CA LEU A 86 8.56 0.37 5.30
C LEU A 86 7.11 0.76 5.09
N ASP A 87 6.20 0.11 5.81
CA ASP A 87 4.81 0.52 5.80
C ASP A 87 4.68 1.99 6.27
N PRO A 88 3.80 2.80 5.63
CA PRO A 88 3.57 4.19 6.01
C PRO A 88 3.32 4.41 7.51
N MET A 89 2.66 3.48 8.21
CA MET A 89 2.45 3.58 9.66
C MET A 89 3.78 3.53 10.43
N LEU A 90 4.69 2.63 10.04
CA LEU A 90 6.00 2.48 10.67
C LEU A 90 6.93 3.65 10.32
N SER A 91 6.91 4.07 9.05
CA SER A 91 7.67 5.23 8.59
C SER A 91 7.28 6.50 9.36
N LYS A 92 5.98 6.69 9.63
CA LYS A 92 5.51 7.81 10.48
C LYS A 92 6.04 7.71 11.91
N SER A 93 6.02 6.53 12.51
CA SER A 93 6.54 6.32 13.87
C SER A 93 8.02 6.66 13.97
N ILE A 94 8.83 6.26 12.98
CA ILE A 94 10.27 6.58 12.93
C ILE A 94 10.49 8.08 12.75
N ILE A 95 9.72 8.75 11.88
CA ILE A 95 9.83 10.21 11.70
C ILE A 95 9.39 10.94 12.98
N ALA A 96 8.37 10.44 13.68
CA ALA A 96 7.91 11.02 14.93
C ALA A 96 8.92 10.83 16.07
N SER A 97 9.65 9.70 16.12
CA SER A 97 10.62 9.44 17.19
C SER A 97 11.77 10.44 17.22
N GLU A 98 12.11 11.08 16.09
CA GLU A 98 13.04 12.23 16.04
C GLU A 98 12.56 13.37 16.96
N LYS A 99 11.27 13.69 16.91
CA LYS A 99 10.65 14.74 17.74
C LYS A 99 10.62 14.37 19.22
N TYR A 100 10.42 13.09 19.53
CA TYR A 100 10.39 12.57 20.90
C TYR A 100 11.77 12.19 21.44
N LYS A 101 12.84 12.31 20.63
CA LYS A 101 14.23 11.95 20.97
C LYS A 101 14.43 10.48 21.37
N CYS A 102 13.58 9.58 20.89
CA CYS A 102 13.62 8.13 21.17
C CYS A 102 14.00 7.28 19.94
N VAL A 103 14.85 7.81 19.06
CA VAL A 103 15.23 7.16 17.79
C VAL A 103 16.06 5.87 17.93
N LYS A 104 16.60 5.59 19.11
CA LYS A 104 17.57 4.51 19.38
C LYS A 104 17.01 3.35 20.21
N GLU A 105 15.78 3.47 20.69
CA GLU A 105 15.07 2.45 21.49
C GLU A 105 14.51 1.35 20.58
#